data_AF-A0A399F357-F1
#
_entry.id   AF-A0A399F357-F1
#
_cell.length_a   1.000
_cell.length_b   1.000
_cell.length_c   1.000
_cell.angle_alpha   90.00
_cell.angle_beta   90.00
_cell.angle_gamma   90.00
#
_symmetry.space_group_name_H-M   'P 1'
#
loop_
_entity.id
_entity.type
_entity.pdbx_description
1 polymer ?
#
loop_
_entity_poly.entity_id
_entity_poly.type
_entity_poly.pdbx_seq_one_letter_code
_entity_poly.pdbx_strand_id
1 'polypeptide(L)'
;MFSDPATLEILKHCPSLRPYSGRGMYGQQCPALAVDDVPSGIQELFESAREHLSADQALDGLQGLVADFRTDALGYRSVMYWPQMDWSDLEPQEEEAA
;
A
#
# COMPACT_ATOMS: atom_id res chain seq x y z
N MET A 1 7.51 9.79 7.54
CA MET A 1 6.70 10.58 6.59
C MET A 1 6.50 9.64 5.41
N PHE A 2 5.36 8.96 5.32
CA PHE A 2 5.12 7.86 4.36
C PHE A 2 4.69 8.33 2.97
N SER A 3 4.83 9.62 2.71
CA SER A 3 4.50 10.27 1.45
C SER A 3 5.69 10.25 0.48
N ASP A 4 6.50 9.19 0.52
CA ASP A 4 7.53 9.01 -0.50
C ASP A 4 6.83 8.66 -1.83
N PRO A 5 7.08 9.39 -2.92
CA PRO A 5 6.41 9.15 -4.19
C PRO A 5 6.55 7.71 -4.71
N ALA A 6 7.69 7.06 -4.48
CA ALA A 6 7.89 5.69 -4.94
C ALA A 6 7.02 4.68 -4.17
N THR A 7 6.89 4.86 -2.86
CA THR A 7 5.97 4.06 -2.01
C THR A 7 4.52 4.12 -2.54
N LEU A 8 4.02 5.33 -2.80
CA LEU A 8 2.66 5.52 -3.30
C LEU A 8 2.50 4.95 -4.71
N GLU A 9 3.49 5.13 -5.58
CA GLU A 9 3.46 4.60 -6.94
C GLU A 9 3.39 3.07 -6.94
N ILE A 10 4.17 2.38 -6.10
CA ILE A 10 4.11 0.92 -5.97
C ILE A 10 2.70 0.47 -5.56
N LEU A 11 2.13 1.10 -4.53
CA LEU A 11 0.82 0.71 -4.03
C LEU A 11 -0.29 0.91 -5.07
N LYS A 12 -0.28 2.04 -5.81
CA LYS A 12 -1.31 2.38 -6.81
C LYS A 12 -1.47 1.33 -7.90
N HIS A 13 -0.40 0.62 -8.25
CA HIS A 13 -0.42 -0.41 -9.30
C HIS A 13 -0.58 -1.84 -8.75
N CYS A 14 -0.71 -2.01 -7.43
CA CYS A 14 -0.96 -3.32 -6.85
C CYS A 14 -2.41 -3.78 -7.09
N PRO A 15 -2.65 -4.91 -7.77
CA PRO A 15 -4.00 -5.37 -8.10
C PRO A 15 -4.86 -5.71 -6.89
N SER A 16 -4.25 -6.05 -5.75
CA SER A 16 -4.97 -6.38 -4.51
C SER A 16 -5.18 -5.16 -3.60
N LEU A 17 -4.78 -3.96 -4.03
CA LEU A 17 -4.93 -2.73 -3.26
C LEU A 17 -6.41 -2.39 -3.03
N ARG A 18 -6.72 -2.02 -1.79
CA ARG A 18 -8.05 -1.56 -1.38
C ARG A 18 -7.98 -0.67 -0.14
N PRO A 19 -9.01 0.17 0.10
CA PRO A 19 -9.15 0.85 1.38
C PRO A 19 -9.45 -0.18 2.48
N TYR A 20 -8.89 0.05 3.66
CA TYR A 20 -9.13 -0.77 4.84
C TYR A 20 -9.21 0.09 6.11
N SER A 21 -10.24 -0.16 6.92
CA SER A 21 -10.40 0.41 8.26
C SER A 21 -10.46 -0.74 9.27
N GLY A 22 -9.29 -1.11 9.80
CA GLY A 22 -9.13 -2.16 10.80
C GLY A 22 -9.62 -1.78 12.20
N ARG A 23 -9.37 -2.68 13.16
CA ARG A 23 -9.67 -2.43 14.58
C ARG A 23 -8.81 -1.27 15.11
N GLY A 24 -9.45 -0.34 15.81
CA GLY A 24 -8.76 0.81 16.40
C GLY A 24 -8.46 1.95 15.43
N MET A 25 -8.98 1.90 14.19
CA MET A 25 -8.86 2.99 13.22
C MET A 25 -10.02 4.00 13.29
N TYR A 26 -11.06 3.73 14.07
CA TYR A 26 -12.21 4.64 14.30
C TYR A 26 -12.86 5.20 13.01
N GLY A 27 -12.86 4.40 11.94
CA GLY A 27 -13.42 4.79 10.64
C GLY A 27 -12.41 5.43 9.67
N GLN A 28 -11.17 5.68 10.10
CA GLN A 28 -10.10 6.11 9.20
C GLN A 28 -9.71 4.97 8.26
N GLN A 29 -9.53 5.29 6.98
CA GLN A 29 -9.13 4.34 5.95
C GLN A 29 -7.64 4.47 5.68
N CYS A 30 -7.01 3.33 5.47
CA CYS A 30 -5.61 3.23 5.05
C CYS A 30 -5.50 2.27 3.86
N PRO A 31 -4.38 2.32 3.12
CA PRO A 31 -4.09 1.30 2.12
C PRO A 31 -3.87 -0.07 2.71
N ALA A 32 -4.40 -1.07 2.02
CA ALA A 32 -4.17 -2.46 2.32
C ALA A 32 -4.15 -3.35 1.07
N LEU A 33 -3.35 -4.42 1.13
CA LEU A 33 -3.33 -5.50 0.16
C LEU A 33 -4.16 -6.69 0.63
N ALA A 34 -4.95 -7.24 -0.29
CA ALA A 34 -5.88 -8.34 -0.10
C ALA A 34 -5.29 -9.69 -0.51
N VAL A 35 -4.41 -10.26 0.30
CA VAL A 35 -3.52 -11.34 -0.15
C VAL A 35 -3.84 -12.67 0.51
N ASP A 36 -3.51 -13.78 -0.14
CA ASP A 36 -3.73 -15.10 0.46
C ASP A 36 -2.75 -15.31 1.63
N ASP A 37 -1.51 -14.86 1.49
CA ASP A 37 -0.48 -14.85 2.53
C ASP A 37 0.48 -13.63 2.40
N VAL A 38 1.31 -13.41 3.41
CA VAL A 38 2.26 -12.28 3.39
C VAL A 38 3.29 -12.38 2.25
N PRO A 39 3.91 -13.54 1.97
CA PRO A 39 4.83 -13.69 0.84
C PRO A 39 4.24 -13.29 -0.52
N SER A 40 2.99 -13.68 -0.82
CA SER A 40 2.31 -13.30 -2.06
C SER A 40 2.08 -11.79 -2.16
N GLY A 41 1.75 -11.13 -1.04
CA GLY A 41 1.69 -9.68 -0.99
C GLY A 41 3.03 -8.99 -1.19
N ILE A 42 4.12 -9.53 -0.64
CA ILE A 42 5.46 -9.00 -0.89
C ILE A 42 5.81 -9.17 -2.38
N GLN A 43 5.54 -10.32 -2.98
CA GLN A 43 5.79 -10.55 -4.40
C GLN A 43 5.06 -9.53 -5.28
N GLU A 44 3.79 -9.24 -4.97
CA GLU A 44 2.99 -8.23 -5.67
C GLU A 44 3.62 -6.83 -5.60
N LEU A 45 4.11 -6.42 -4.41
CA LEU A 45 4.85 -5.16 -4.25
C LEU A 45 6.10 -5.11 -5.14
N PHE A 46 6.87 -6.19 -5.20
CA PHE A 46 8.08 -6.28 -6.02
C PHE A 46 7.75 -6.24 -7.52
N GLU A 47 6.68 -6.92 -7.96
CA GLU A 47 6.24 -6.91 -9.34
C GLU A 47 5.82 -5.50 -9.77
N SER A 48 5.00 -4.83 -8.97
CA SER A 48 4.62 -3.42 -9.18
C SER A 48 5.84 -2.50 -9.25
N ALA A 49 6.75 -2.58 -8.27
CA ALA A 49 7.94 -1.75 -8.24
C ALA A 49 8.83 -1.95 -9.48
N ARG A 50 8.99 -3.20 -9.92
CA ARG A 50 9.77 -3.55 -11.12
C ARG A 50 9.18 -2.98 -12.41
N GLU A 51 7.86 -2.87 -12.50
CA GLU A 51 7.16 -2.47 -13.72
C GLU A 51 7.03 -0.95 -13.86
N HIS A 52 6.98 -0.24 -12.73
CA HIS A 52 6.64 1.19 -12.70
C HIS A 52 7.77 2.12 -12.27
N LEU A 53 8.88 1.59 -11.72
CA LEU A 53 9.97 2.40 -11.18
C LEU A 53 11.35 1.98 -11.68
N SER A 54 12.32 2.89 -11.57
CA SER A 54 13.73 2.54 -11.68
C SER A 54 14.19 1.70 -10.47
N ALA A 55 15.28 0.94 -10.61
CA ALA A 55 15.77 0.06 -9.55
C ALA A 55 16.05 0.79 -8.22
N ASP A 56 16.60 2.01 -8.28
CA ASP A 56 16.90 2.82 -7.09
C ASP A 56 15.61 3.28 -6.40
N GLN A 57 14.64 3.82 -7.17
CA GLN A 57 13.34 4.23 -6.64
C GLN A 57 12.54 3.04 -6.08
N ALA A 58 12.60 1.90 -6.77
CA ALA A 58 11.96 0.66 -6.34
C ALA A 58 12.52 0.20 -4.98
N LEU A 59 13.85 0.25 -4.79
CA LEU A 59 14.48 -0.13 -3.53
C LEU A 59 14.02 0.76 -2.37
N ASP A 60 14.04 2.08 -2.57
CA ASP A 60 13.63 3.05 -1.55
C ASP A 60 12.15 2.87 -1.17
N GLY A 61 11.27 2.75 -2.16
CA GLY A 61 9.84 2.54 -1.95
C GLY A 61 9.51 1.21 -1.27
N LEU A 62 10.14 0.11 -1.71
CA LEU A 62 9.95 -1.21 -1.10
C LEU A 62 10.47 -1.25 0.33
N GLN A 63 11.60 -0.60 0.62
CA GLN A 63 12.13 -0.52 1.98
C GLN A 63 11.13 0.16 2.93
N GLY A 64 10.48 1.25 2.49
CA GLY A 64 9.43 1.92 3.25
C GLY A 64 8.22 1.02 3.52
N LEU A 65 7.75 0.30 2.50
CA LEU A 65 6.59 -0.57 2.62
C LEU A 65 6.83 -1.78 3.53
N VAL A 66 7.98 -2.43 3.39
CA VAL A 66 8.31 -3.65 4.14
C VAL A 66 8.63 -3.34 5.61
N ALA A 67 9.13 -2.14 5.93
CA ALA A 67 9.47 -1.77 7.30
C ALA A 67 8.26 -1.60 8.23
N ASP A 68 7.12 -1.15 7.70
CA ASP A 68 6.03 -0.60 8.53
C ASP A 68 4.63 -1.16 8.24
N PHE A 69 4.52 -2.24 7.45
CA PHE A 69 3.22 -2.91 7.28
C PHE A 69 2.80 -3.64 8.55
N ARG A 70 1.48 -3.72 8.75
CA ARG A 70 0.84 -4.58 9.74
C ARG A 70 0.05 -5.67 9.03
N THR A 71 -0.25 -6.73 9.78
CA THR A 71 -1.08 -7.82 9.29
C THR A 71 -2.34 -8.01 10.12
N ASP A 72 -3.44 -8.41 9.47
CA ASP A 72 -4.64 -8.93 10.12
C ASP A 72 -5.18 -10.12 9.32
N ALA A 73 -6.02 -10.93 9.95
CA ALA A 73 -6.75 -12.02 9.30
C ALA A 73 -8.14 -11.55 8.89
N LEU A 74 -8.48 -11.70 7.61
CA LEU A 74 -9.78 -11.38 7.04
C LEU A 74 -10.45 -12.66 6.52
N GLY A 75 -11.23 -13.32 7.38
CA GLY A 75 -11.89 -14.59 7.08
C GLY A 75 -10.86 -15.73 6.93
N TYR A 76 -10.34 -15.91 5.72
CA TYR A 76 -9.33 -16.92 5.36
C TYR A 76 -8.13 -16.34 4.60
N ARG A 77 -8.10 -15.01 4.41
CA ARG A 77 -7.02 -14.28 3.74
C ARG A 77 -6.25 -13.44 4.74
N SER A 78 -5.04 -13.08 4.35
CA SER A 78 -4.23 -12.11 5.06
C SER A 78 -4.49 -10.70 4.52
N VAL A 79 -4.38 -9.70 5.39
CA VAL A 79 -4.40 -8.30 4.99
C VAL A 79 -3.08 -7.70 5.40
N MET A 80 -2.32 -7.15 4.46
CA MET A 80 -1.17 -6.30 4.75
C MET A 80 -1.65 -4.85 4.67
N TYR A 81 -1.47 -4.04 5.69
CA TYR A 81 -2.01 -2.67 5.73
C TYR A 81 -1.07 -1.69 6.42
N TRP A 82 -1.19 -0.41 6.08
CA TRP A 82 -0.31 0.64 6.57
C TRP A 82 -1.11 1.75 7.26
N PRO A 83 -1.39 1.63 8.57
CA PRO A 83 -2.30 2.55 9.28
C PRO A 83 -1.74 3.97 9.45
N GLN A 84 -0.50 4.21 9.08
CA GLN A 84 0.13 5.53 9.10
C GLN A 84 -0.02 6.28 7.77
N MET A 85 -0.57 5.62 6.74
CA MET A 85 -0.88 6.22 5.44
C MET A 85 -2.38 6.45 5.35
N ASP A 86 -2.78 7.62 4.85
CA ASP A 86 -4.19 7.88 4.55
C ASP A 86 -4.52 7.29 3.18
N TRP A 87 -5.72 6.73 3.03
CA TRP A 87 -6.18 6.26 1.75
C TRP A 87 -6.24 7.39 0.70
N SER A 88 -6.54 8.63 1.11
CA SER A 88 -6.62 9.77 0.20
C SER A 88 -5.30 10.10 -0.50
N ASP A 89 -4.17 9.65 0.05
CA ASP A 89 -2.84 9.85 -0.56
C ASP A 89 -2.68 9.07 -1.89
N LEU A 90 -3.53 8.07 -2.11
CA LEU A 90 -3.51 7.21 -3.31
C LEU A 90 -4.53 7.65 -4.37
N GLU A 91 -5.49 8.49 -4.02
CA GLU A 91 -6.47 9.00 -4.97
C GLU A 91 -5.80 10.02 -5.90
N PRO A 92 -6.13 10.03 -7.22
CA PRO A 92 -5.75 11.13 -8.07
C PRO A 92 -6.33 12.40 -7.45
N GLN A 93 -5.49 13.40 -7.15
CA GLN A 93 -6.00 14.71 -6.78
C GLN A 93 -6.75 15.23 -8.00
N GLU A 94 -8.08 15.20 -7.97
CA GLU A 94 -8.87 15.98 -8.91
C GLU A 94 -8.47 17.43 -8.67
N GLU A 95 -7.71 18.02 -9.60
CA GLU A 95 -7.43 19.45 -9.60
C GLU A 95 -8.79 20.15 -9.52
N GLU A 96 -9.09 20.78 -8.38
CA GLU A 96 -10.17 21.74 -8.26
C GLU A 96 -9.95 22.79 -9.35
N ALA A 97 -10.67 22.65 -10.46
CA ALA A 97 -10.81 23.69 -11.46
C ALA A 97 -11.63 24.82 -10.81
N ALA A 98 -10.94 25.75 -10.14
CA ALA A 98 -11.49 26.97 -9.58
C ALA A 98 -10.68 28.20 -10.03
#